data_AF-F5Z8K4-F1
#
_entry.id   AF-F5Z8K4-F1
#
_cell.length_a   1.000
_cell.length_b   1.000
_cell.length_c   1.000
_cell.angle_alpha   90.00
_cell.angle_beta   90.00
_cell.angle_gamma   90.00
#
_symmetry.space_group_name_H-M   'P 1'
#
loop_
_entity.id
_entity.type
_entity.pdbx_description
1 polymer ?
#
loop_
_entity_poly.entity_id
_entity_poly.type
_entity_poly.pdbx_seq_one_letter_code
_entity_poly.pdbx_strand_id
1 'polypeptide(L)'
;MENNLIKVENAFNAMKYLALFYLFTLEVIHKDVLMKAMARIAILFNVLLVVSCTDSPQQADATFEPYQRTATYTSNASPVVLVDESHHNFLTINNRFKPFAQVLLSDGVTVDSNKVSFSQQALKNVDILVIANALDKKRSNWQPPFNQALTNDEVSVVIEWVRNGGSLFLIADHAPFPKVIESLATALGFTFTNGHVKATLFSKATGTLISHEVTYAHENTKQDDNSSANANANSNSEANPEAKTPNHVELPVFMQESQNGAFTSVLNSQLHVKEVIQVKTFGGAAFLPPEGATSLLTLGPRTVSIEPEVPFEITSSTRRRAIEGWSQGALLKLGKGRVAVFSEGMMFSSQIDTRTGDKHGMRSVGAEQNERFLFNIIHWLAG
;
A
#
# COMPACT_ATOMS: atom_id res chain seq x y z
N MET A 1 23.45 61.09 -76.20
CA MET A 1 22.29 60.89 -75.31
C MET A 1 22.12 59.43 -74.86
N GLU A 2 22.61 58.44 -75.61
CA GLU A 2 22.47 57.00 -75.25
C GLU A 2 23.21 56.55 -73.98
N ASN A 3 24.40 57.10 -73.67
CA ASN A 3 25.16 56.66 -72.48
C ASN A 3 24.53 57.04 -71.12
N ASN A 4 23.59 58.00 -71.10
CA ASN A 4 22.89 58.38 -69.86
C ASN A 4 21.64 57.52 -69.61
N LEU A 5 21.00 56.99 -70.65
CA LEU A 5 19.82 56.12 -70.51
C LEU A 5 20.22 54.74 -69.94
N ILE A 6 21.34 54.16 -70.39
CA ILE A 6 21.83 52.85 -69.91
C ILE A 6 22.25 52.92 -68.42
N LYS A 7 22.79 54.05 -67.95
CA LYS A 7 23.16 54.23 -66.53
C LYS A 7 21.93 54.34 -65.62
N VAL A 8 20.87 55.00 -66.07
CA VAL A 8 19.63 55.16 -65.29
C VAL A 8 18.88 53.83 -65.20
N GLU A 9 18.83 53.06 -66.28
CA GLU A 9 18.16 51.75 -66.30
C GLU A 9 18.87 50.70 -65.43
N ASN A 10 20.21 50.70 -65.43
CA ASN A 10 21.00 49.83 -64.55
C ASN A 10 20.88 50.21 -63.06
N ALA A 11 20.81 51.51 -62.73
CA ALA A 11 20.58 51.96 -61.36
C ALA A 11 19.17 51.60 -60.86
N PHE A 12 18.16 51.67 -61.74
CA PHE A 12 16.78 51.31 -61.41
C PHE A 12 16.62 49.80 -61.19
N ASN A 13 17.29 48.97 -62.00
CA ASN A 13 17.32 47.53 -61.81
C ASN A 13 18.09 47.13 -60.54
N ALA A 14 19.23 47.76 -60.24
CA ALA A 14 19.97 47.51 -59.01
C ALA A 14 19.14 47.84 -57.75
N MET A 15 18.38 48.94 -57.75
CA MET A 15 17.45 49.27 -56.66
C MET A 15 16.30 48.27 -56.52
N LYS A 16 15.76 47.74 -57.63
CA LYS A 16 14.73 46.68 -57.57
C LYS A 16 15.26 45.39 -56.94
N TYR A 17 16.47 44.97 -57.30
CA TYR A 17 17.08 43.77 -56.69
C TYR A 17 17.40 43.98 -55.21
N LEU A 18 17.87 45.17 -54.82
CA LEU A 18 18.09 45.51 -53.41
C LEU A 18 16.78 45.48 -52.61
N ALA A 19 15.69 46.02 -53.17
CA ALA A 19 14.37 46.01 -52.54
C ALA A 19 13.78 44.60 -52.41
N LEU A 20 13.92 43.75 -53.45
CA LEU A 20 13.52 42.34 -53.38
C LEU A 20 14.35 41.56 -52.36
N PHE A 21 15.67 41.81 -52.29
CA PHE A 21 16.54 41.18 -51.29
C PHE A 21 16.17 41.63 -49.87
N TYR A 22 15.81 42.90 -49.68
CA TYR A 22 15.36 43.42 -48.38
C TYR A 22 14.00 42.84 -47.96
N LEU A 23 13.05 42.71 -48.89
CA LEU A 23 11.77 42.06 -48.65
C LEU A 23 11.93 40.57 -48.33
N PHE A 24 12.79 39.85 -49.04
CA PHE A 24 13.06 38.44 -48.80
C PHE A 24 13.77 38.21 -47.45
N THR A 25 14.73 39.07 -47.09
CA THR A 25 15.41 39.00 -45.78
C THR A 25 14.46 39.35 -44.63
N LEU A 26 13.58 40.36 -44.78
CA LEU A 26 12.53 40.66 -43.80
C LEU A 26 11.57 39.48 -43.63
N GLU A 27 11.15 38.82 -44.71
CA GLU A 27 10.25 37.67 -44.66
C GLU A 27 10.89 36.45 -43.97
N VAL A 28 12.17 36.19 -44.23
CA VAL A 28 12.94 35.12 -43.57
C VAL A 28 13.16 35.42 -42.08
N ILE A 29 13.53 36.66 -41.73
CA ILE A 29 13.72 37.07 -40.32
C ILE A 29 12.39 37.01 -39.55
N HIS A 30 11.27 37.42 -40.16
CA HIS A 30 9.95 37.28 -39.53
C HIS A 30 9.57 35.82 -39.32
N LYS A 31 9.83 34.93 -40.29
CA LYS A 31 9.57 33.49 -40.13
C LYS A 31 10.44 32.87 -39.04
N ASP A 32 11.70 33.25 -38.91
CA ASP A 32 12.61 32.73 -37.87
C ASP A 32 12.25 33.24 -36.47
N VAL A 33 11.89 34.52 -36.33
CA VAL A 33 11.45 35.08 -35.05
C VAL A 33 10.10 34.50 -34.65
N LEU A 34 9.17 34.36 -35.60
CA LEU A 34 7.87 33.73 -35.37
C LEU A 34 8.04 32.24 -35.02
N MET A 35 8.90 31.50 -35.72
CA MET A 35 9.17 30.08 -35.45
C MET A 35 9.86 29.87 -34.09
N LYS A 36 10.79 30.75 -33.69
CA LYS A 36 11.40 30.72 -32.35
C LYS A 36 10.41 31.14 -31.25
N ALA A 37 9.52 32.10 -31.51
CA ALA A 37 8.45 32.48 -30.58
C ALA A 37 7.42 31.36 -30.42
N MET A 38 7.01 30.72 -31.51
CA MET A 38 6.11 29.56 -31.51
C MET A 38 6.75 28.34 -30.86
N ALA A 39 8.07 28.11 -31.04
CA ALA A 39 8.80 27.05 -30.34
C ALA A 39 8.89 27.31 -28.83
N ARG A 40 9.11 28.57 -28.40
CA ARG A 40 9.09 28.95 -26.97
C ARG A 40 7.70 28.84 -26.35
N ILE A 41 6.65 29.22 -27.10
CA ILE A 41 5.25 29.03 -26.69
C ILE A 41 4.90 27.55 -26.63
N ALA A 42 5.36 26.72 -27.58
CA ALA A 42 5.17 25.27 -27.56
C ALA A 42 5.91 24.59 -26.40
N ILE A 43 7.10 25.08 -26.03
CA ILE A 43 7.83 24.62 -24.83
C ILE A 43 7.09 25.05 -23.56
N LEU A 44 6.58 26.29 -23.48
CA LEU A 44 5.73 26.73 -22.36
C LEU A 44 4.40 25.97 -22.27
N PHE A 45 3.79 25.62 -23.41
CA PHE A 45 2.56 24.81 -23.47
C PHE A 45 2.82 23.35 -23.08
N ASN A 46 3.98 22.79 -23.43
CA ASN A 46 4.40 21.45 -22.99
C ASN A 46 4.78 21.41 -21.50
N VAL A 47 5.29 22.51 -20.92
CA VAL A 47 5.55 22.61 -19.47
C VAL A 47 4.26 22.81 -18.67
N LEU A 48 3.22 23.43 -19.25
CA LEU A 48 1.92 23.60 -18.58
C LEU A 48 0.98 22.37 -18.69
N LEU A 49 1.27 21.40 -19.56
CA LEU A 49 0.42 20.21 -19.79
C LEU A 49 0.83 18.97 -19.00
N VAL A 50 1.77 19.06 -18.06
CA VAL A 50 2.22 17.90 -17.25
C VAL A 50 1.42 17.71 -15.95
N VAL A 51 0.48 18.60 -15.62
CA VAL A 51 -0.36 18.43 -14.41
C VAL A 51 -1.69 17.77 -14.78
N SER A 52 -1.60 16.50 -15.13
CA SER A 52 -2.75 15.60 -15.14
C SER A 52 -2.30 14.22 -14.71
N CYS A 53 -1.62 14.15 -13.57
CA CYS A 53 -1.64 12.92 -12.78
C CYS A 53 -3.04 12.82 -12.20
N THR A 54 -3.85 11.92 -12.77
CA THR A 54 -4.97 11.34 -12.04
C THR A 54 -4.39 10.38 -10.99
N ASP A 55 -3.60 10.93 -10.07
CA ASP A 55 -3.24 10.19 -8.87
C ASP A 55 -4.54 10.02 -8.11
N SER A 56 -4.88 8.76 -7.81
CA SER A 56 -5.93 8.51 -6.84
C SER A 56 -5.57 9.32 -5.58
N PRO A 57 -6.54 10.00 -4.94
CA PRO A 57 -6.28 11.01 -3.92
C PRO A 57 -5.47 10.49 -2.72
N GLN A 58 -5.38 9.18 -2.53
CA GLN A 58 -4.47 8.56 -1.57
C GLN A 58 -3.03 8.47 -2.08
N GLN A 59 -2.10 9.01 -1.32
CA GLN A 59 -0.65 8.90 -1.54
C GLN A 59 0.03 8.39 -0.27
N ALA A 60 1.28 7.95 -0.35
CA ALA A 60 2.04 7.66 0.87
C ALA A 60 2.20 8.91 1.74
N ASP A 61 2.10 8.75 3.07
CA ASP A 61 2.42 9.81 4.02
C ASP A 61 3.93 10.11 3.96
N ALA A 62 4.29 11.23 3.31
CA ALA A 62 5.67 11.64 3.14
C ALA A 62 6.39 11.97 4.46
N THR A 63 5.64 12.13 5.56
CA THR A 63 6.17 12.44 6.89
C THR A 63 6.12 11.25 7.85
N PHE A 64 5.81 10.05 7.33
CA PHE A 64 5.84 8.84 8.13
C PHE A 64 7.29 8.50 8.52
N GLU A 65 7.52 8.43 9.82
CA GLU A 65 8.74 7.93 10.43
C GLU A 65 8.40 6.74 11.32
N PRO A 66 9.02 5.56 11.14
CA PRO A 66 8.85 4.43 12.06
C PRO A 66 9.19 4.81 13.50
N TYR A 67 8.58 4.14 14.48
CA TYR A 67 8.99 4.31 15.87
C TYR A 67 10.46 3.92 16.06
N GLN A 68 11.19 4.76 16.80
CA GLN A 68 12.59 4.54 17.11
C GLN A 68 12.78 3.24 17.90
N ARG A 69 13.76 2.44 17.48
CA ARG A 69 14.12 1.15 18.08
C ARG A 69 15.55 0.77 17.70
N THR A 70 16.12 -0.18 18.41
CA THR A 70 17.35 -0.86 17.98
C THR A 70 17.00 -1.87 16.88
N ALA A 71 17.71 -1.82 15.76
CA ALA A 71 17.56 -2.79 14.68
C ALA A 71 17.93 -4.20 15.14
N THR A 72 17.09 -5.17 14.78
CA THR A 72 17.31 -6.59 15.05
C THR A 72 18.40 -7.15 14.14
N TYR A 73 18.41 -6.74 12.88
CA TYR A 73 19.29 -7.27 11.85
C TYR A 73 20.46 -6.32 11.54
N THR A 74 21.57 -6.92 11.13
CA THR A 74 22.71 -6.19 10.57
C THR A 74 22.80 -6.48 9.08
N SER A 75 23.46 -5.62 8.30
CA SER A 75 23.58 -5.78 6.85
C SER A 75 24.11 -7.15 6.41
N ASN A 76 24.91 -7.83 7.25
CA ASN A 76 25.54 -9.12 6.92
C ASN A 76 24.71 -10.33 7.37
N ALA A 77 23.62 -10.10 8.11
CA ALA A 77 22.73 -11.11 8.67
C ALA A 77 21.30 -10.56 8.67
N SER A 78 20.82 -10.19 7.48
CA SER A 78 19.53 -9.55 7.26
C SER A 78 18.68 -10.42 6.32
N PRO A 79 17.41 -10.68 6.65
CA PRO A 79 16.52 -11.34 5.71
C PRO A 79 16.28 -10.44 4.50
N VAL A 80 16.22 -11.07 3.32
CA VAL A 80 15.92 -10.43 2.05
C VAL A 80 14.42 -10.50 1.79
N VAL A 81 13.77 -9.34 1.88
CA VAL A 81 12.36 -9.14 1.56
C VAL A 81 12.24 -8.60 0.15
N LEU A 82 11.65 -9.40 -0.74
CA LEU A 82 11.37 -9.01 -2.11
C LEU A 82 9.89 -8.62 -2.24
N VAL A 83 9.60 -7.35 -2.52
CA VAL A 83 8.24 -6.83 -2.71
C VAL A 83 7.86 -6.84 -4.17
N ASP A 84 6.77 -7.53 -4.50
CA ASP A 84 6.27 -7.67 -5.85
C ASP A 84 5.83 -6.33 -6.45
N GLU A 85 6.44 -5.97 -7.57
CA GLU A 85 6.01 -4.86 -8.42
C GLU A 85 6.01 -5.24 -9.91
N SER A 86 6.09 -6.55 -10.23
CA SER A 86 5.99 -7.05 -11.61
C SER A 86 4.54 -7.31 -12.02
N HIS A 87 3.64 -7.55 -11.07
CA HIS A 87 2.22 -7.87 -11.32
C HIS A 87 1.31 -6.67 -11.11
N HIS A 88 1.77 -5.50 -11.57
CA HIS A 88 1.00 -4.25 -11.53
C HIS A 88 0.43 -3.91 -10.15
N ASN A 89 1.15 -4.31 -9.10
CA ASN A 89 0.74 -4.19 -7.72
C ASN A 89 0.32 -2.77 -7.39
N PHE A 90 -0.82 -2.65 -6.72
CA PHE A 90 -1.34 -1.36 -6.29
C PHE A 90 -0.52 -0.73 -5.16
N LEU A 91 0.17 -1.57 -4.38
CA LEU A 91 1.02 -1.21 -3.26
C LEU A 91 2.49 -1.47 -3.63
N THR A 92 3.25 -0.40 -3.87
CA THR A 92 4.68 -0.45 -4.23
C THR A 92 5.54 0.29 -3.20
N ILE A 93 6.79 -0.12 -3.02
CA ILE A 93 7.69 0.42 -1.98
C ILE A 93 8.13 1.87 -2.25
N ASN A 94 7.97 2.33 -3.48
CA ASN A 94 8.24 3.72 -3.87
C ASN A 94 6.96 4.59 -3.93
N ASN A 95 5.79 4.03 -3.59
CA ASN A 95 4.52 4.75 -3.52
C ASN A 95 3.79 4.38 -2.22
N ARG A 96 2.52 3.96 -2.29
CA ARG A 96 1.61 3.72 -1.15
C ARG A 96 2.10 2.72 -0.11
N PHE A 97 3.12 1.92 -0.42
CA PHE A 97 3.70 0.94 0.50
C PHE A 97 5.10 1.34 0.99
N LYS A 98 5.53 2.57 0.71
CA LYS A 98 6.78 3.12 1.24
C LYS A 98 6.87 3.03 2.78
N PRO A 99 5.82 3.34 3.57
CA PRO A 99 5.86 3.16 5.02
C PRO A 99 6.12 1.72 5.46
N PHE A 100 5.57 0.72 4.78
CA PHE A 100 5.91 -0.68 5.04
C PHE A 100 7.41 -0.92 4.88
N ALA A 101 8.00 -0.48 3.76
CA ALA A 101 9.43 -0.61 3.53
C ALA A 101 10.26 0.15 4.58
N GLN A 102 9.85 1.37 4.96
CA GLN A 102 10.53 2.15 6.01
C GLN A 102 10.55 1.41 7.36
N VAL A 103 9.44 0.76 7.72
CA VAL A 103 9.36 -0.06 8.94
C VAL A 103 10.39 -1.19 8.89
N LEU A 104 10.40 -1.99 7.83
CA LEU A 104 11.36 -3.10 7.69
C LEU A 104 12.82 -2.60 7.68
N LEU A 105 13.11 -1.56 6.90
CA LEU A 105 14.45 -0.96 6.82
C LEU A 105 14.94 -0.45 8.17
N SER A 106 14.04 0.11 9.01
CA SER A 106 14.39 0.58 10.35
C SER A 106 14.84 -0.53 11.31
N ASP A 107 14.54 -1.78 10.98
CA ASP A 107 14.95 -2.97 11.74
C ASP A 107 16.13 -3.71 11.10
N GLY A 108 16.74 -3.12 10.06
CA GLY A 108 17.90 -3.67 9.37
C GLY A 108 17.57 -4.74 8.33
N VAL A 109 16.30 -4.93 7.98
CA VAL A 109 15.84 -5.84 6.92
C VAL A 109 16.22 -5.29 5.55
N THR A 110 16.66 -6.16 4.63
CA THR A 110 16.92 -5.80 3.24
C THR A 110 15.62 -5.84 2.46
N VAL A 111 15.24 -4.74 1.80
CA VAL A 111 13.97 -4.62 1.07
C VAL A 111 14.24 -4.21 -0.36
N ASP A 112 13.87 -5.07 -1.31
CA ASP A 112 14.02 -4.84 -2.74
C ASP A 112 12.68 -4.98 -3.48
N SER A 113 12.53 -4.29 -4.62
CA SER A 113 11.36 -4.47 -5.49
C SER A 113 11.62 -5.55 -6.55
N ASN A 114 10.69 -6.49 -6.72
CA ASN A 114 10.67 -7.40 -7.85
C ASN A 114 10.11 -6.73 -9.10
N LYS A 115 10.74 -6.96 -10.24
CA LYS A 115 10.33 -6.41 -11.56
C LYS A 115 10.24 -7.48 -12.65
N VAL A 116 10.39 -8.74 -12.29
CA VAL A 116 10.39 -9.88 -13.23
C VAL A 116 9.39 -10.94 -12.77
N SER A 117 8.90 -11.77 -13.69
CA SER A 117 8.03 -12.90 -13.36
C SER A 117 8.65 -13.84 -12.33
N PHE A 118 7.80 -14.48 -11.52
CA PHE A 118 8.28 -15.41 -10.50
C PHE A 118 8.89 -16.66 -11.14
N SER A 119 10.12 -16.97 -10.73
CA SER A 119 10.86 -18.14 -11.15
C SER A 119 11.73 -18.63 -10.00
N GLN A 120 12.17 -19.89 -10.04
CA GLN A 120 13.12 -20.41 -9.05
C GLN A 120 14.39 -19.55 -8.97
N GLN A 121 14.85 -19.03 -10.12
CA GLN A 121 16.02 -18.17 -10.18
C GLN A 121 15.77 -16.80 -9.54
N ALA A 122 14.59 -16.21 -9.75
CA ALA A 122 14.22 -14.93 -9.14
C ALA A 122 14.08 -15.03 -7.61
N LEU A 123 13.67 -16.19 -7.10
CA LEU A 123 13.42 -16.41 -5.66
C LEU A 123 14.59 -17.08 -4.91
N LYS A 124 15.70 -17.41 -5.59
CA LYS A 124 16.77 -18.25 -5.02
C LYS A 124 17.42 -17.69 -3.75
N ASN A 125 17.58 -16.37 -3.66
CA ASN A 125 18.22 -15.67 -2.53
C ASN A 125 17.23 -14.73 -1.81
N VAL A 126 15.94 -15.06 -1.90
CA VAL A 126 14.87 -14.31 -1.25
C VAL A 126 14.42 -15.13 -0.04
N ASP A 127 14.29 -14.47 1.12
CA ASP A 127 13.75 -15.10 2.32
C ASP A 127 12.24 -14.91 2.41
N ILE A 128 11.77 -13.69 2.08
CA ILE A 128 10.35 -13.34 2.15
C ILE A 128 9.91 -12.68 0.83
N LEU A 129 8.86 -13.23 0.20
CA LEU A 129 8.18 -12.62 -0.93
C LEU A 129 6.92 -11.90 -0.43
N VAL A 130 6.77 -10.62 -0.79
CA VAL A 130 5.56 -9.84 -0.47
C VAL A 130 4.76 -9.57 -1.74
N ILE A 131 3.52 -10.08 -1.81
CA ILE A 131 2.59 -9.78 -2.90
C ILE A 131 1.47 -8.93 -2.31
N ALA A 132 1.47 -7.63 -2.63
CA ALA A 132 0.49 -6.70 -2.09
C ALA A 132 -0.41 -6.13 -3.19
N ASN A 133 -1.69 -6.54 -3.19
CA ASN A 133 -2.72 -6.04 -4.11
C ASN A 133 -2.30 -6.14 -5.60
N ALA A 134 -1.88 -7.34 -6.01
CA ALA A 134 -1.54 -7.64 -7.40
C ALA A 134 -2.73 -7.42 -8.35
N LEU A 135 -2.45 -7.00 -9.57
CA LEU A 135 -3.43 -6.71 -10.62
C LEU A 135 -3.12 -7.52 -11.88
N ASP A 136 -4.16 -7.92 -12.61
CA ASP A 136 -4.05 -8.66 -13.87
C ASP A 136 -3.51 -7.83 -15.03
N LYS A 137 -3.56 -6.51 -14.89
CA LYS A 137 -3.02 -5.50 -15.80
C LYS A 137 -2.92 -4.17 -15.08
N LYS A 138 -2.24 -3.21 -15.68
CA LYS A 138 -2.33 -1.80 -15.24
C LYS A 138 -3.76 -1.29 -15.46
N ARG A 139 -4.54 -1.25 -14.38
CA ARG A 139 -5.94 -0.82 -14.41
C ARG A 139 -6.07 0.68 -14.15
N SER A 140 -6.83 1.35 -15.01
CA SER A 140 -7.48 2.64 -14.75
C SER A 140 -9.01 2.50 -14.70
N ASN A 141 -9.53 1.33 -15.05
CA ASN A 141 -10.93 0.96 -14.97
C ASN A 141 -11.11 -0.25 -14.04
N TRP A 142 -12.21 -0.22 -13.29
CA TRP A 142 -12.54 -1.25 -12.31
C TRP A 142 -13.62 -2.21 -12.81
N GLN A 143 -13.95 -2.14 -14.09
CA GLN A 143 -14.95 -3.01 -14.72
C GLN A 143 -14.40 -4.45 -14.90
N PRO A 144 -15.25 -5.48 -14.71
CA PRO A 144 -14.91 -6.86 -15.04
C PRO A 144 -14.72 -7.05 -16.56
N PRO A 145 -14.12 -8.17 -17.02
CA PRO A 145 -13.63 -9.30 -16.23
C PRO A 145 -12.36 -8.99 -15.44
N PHE A 146 -12.15 -9.74 -14.35
CA PHE A 146 -10.93 -9.75 -13.55
C PHE A 146 -10.16 -11.04 -13.87
N ASN A 147 -9.07 -10.92 -14.63
CA ASN A 147 -8.21 -12.07 -14.96
C ASN A 147 -7.24 -12.35 -13.80
N GLN A 148 -6.41 -13.37 -13.93
CA GLN A 148 -5.41 -13.72 -12.92
C GLN A 148 -4.17 -12.81 -13.04
N ALA A 149 -3.62 -12.38 -11.90
CA ALA A 149 -2.34 -11.66 -11.87
C ALA A 149 -1.15 -12.58 -12.20
N LEU A 150 -1.19 -13.82 -11.69
CA LEU A 150 -0.13 -14.79 -11.85
C LEU A 150 -0.53 -15.87 -12.85
N THR A 151 0.45 -16.34 -13.61
CA THR A 151 0.30 -17.57 -14.40
C THR A 151 0.27 -18.82 -13.52
N ASN A 152 -0.23 -19.94 -14.03
CA ASN A 152 -0.22 -21.22 -13.30
C ASN A 152 1.22 -21.69 -12.96
N ASP A 153 2.19 -21.38 -13.81
CA ASP A 153 3.60 -21.69 -13.60
C ASP A 153 4.17 -20.87 -12.44
N GLU A 154 3.87 -19.56 -12.38
CA GLU A 154 4.27 -18.70 -11.27
C GLU A 154 3.65 -19.14 -9.95
N VAL A 155 2.36 -19.49 -9.95
CA VAL A 155 1.71 -20.05 -8.76
C VAL A 155 2.45 -21.32 -8.31
N SER A 156 2.75 -22.23 -9.23
CA SER A 156 3.46 -23.48 -8.91
C SER A 156 4.86 -23.22 -8.35
N VAL A 157 5.59 -22.26 -8.92
CA VAL A 157 6.92 -21.82 -8.45
C VAL A 157 6.84 -21.26 -7.04
N VAL A 158 5.90 -20.36 -6.76
CA VAL A 158 5.76 -19.73 -5.44
C VAL A 158 5.41 -20.77 -4.39
N ILE A 159 4.44 -21.66 -4.67
CA ILE A 159 4.05 -22.73 -3.74
C ILE A 159 5.23 -23.67 -3.44
N GLU A 160 5.96 -24.09 -4.45
CA GLU A 160 7.10 -24.99 -4.28
C GLU A 160 8.25 -24.30 -3.53
N TRP A 161 8.52 -23.03 -3.82
CA TRP A 161 9.52 -22.24 -3.10
C TRP A 161 9.16 -22.11 -1.61
N VAL A 162 7.90 -21.81 -1.28
CA VAL A 162 7.44 -21.77 0.13
C VAL A 162 7.62 -23.14 0.79
N ARG A 163 7.18 -24.23 0.15
CA ARG A 163 7.35 -25.58 0.71
C ARG A 163 8.80 -25.93 1.04
N ASN A 164 9.75 -25.37 0.29
CA ASN A 164 11.18 -25.59 0.46
C ASN A 164 11.87 -24.65 1.45
N GLY A 165 11.14 -23.70 2.07
CA GLY A 165 11.64 -22.86 3.15
C GLY A 165 11.45 -21.36 2.94
N GLY A 166 10.99 -20.93 1.77
CA GLY A 166 10.64 -19.53 1.53
C GLY A 166 9.41 -19.08 2.31
N SER A 167 9.27 -17.78 2.53
CA SER A 167 8.13 -17.21 3.26
C SER A 167 7.31 -16.26 2.41
N LEU A 168 5.98 -16.37 2.44
CA LEU A 168 5.07 -15.52 1.66
C LEU A 168 4.27 -14.58 2.56
N PHE A 169 4.29 -13.29 2.25
CA PHE A 169 3.37 -12.28 2.78
C PHE A 169 2.40 -11.88 1.66
N LEU A 170 1.14 -12.31 1.76
CA LEU A 170 0.11 -12.02 0.77
C LEU A 170 -0.91 -11.02 1.31
N ILE A 171 -1.16 -9.94 0.58
CA ILE A 171 -2.22 -8.96 0.87
C ILE A 171 -3.17 -8.89 -0.33
N ALA A 172 -4.46 -9.06 -0.08
CA ALA A 172 -5.52 -8.83 -1.05
C ALA A 172 -6.70 -8.09 -0.40
N ASP A 173 -6.83 -6.81 -0.70
CA ASP A 173 -7.87 -5.93 -0.15
C ASP A 173 -9.28 -6.29 -0.68
N HIS A 174 -10.19 -5.32 -0.77
CA HIS A 174 -11.49 -5.53 -1.39
C HIS A 174 -11.39 -5.77 -2.90
N ALA A 175 -12.53 -6.01 -3.56
CA ALA A 175 -12.58 -6.19 -5.01
C ALA A 175 -11.81 -5.09 -5.79
N PRO A 176 -11.00 -5.45 -6.80
CA PRO A 176 -10.94 -6.76 -7.45
C PRO A 176 -9.79 -7.65 -6.96
N PHE A 177 -8.96 -7.22 -6.01
CA PHE A 177 -7.71 -7.90 -5.65
C PHE A 177 -7.90 -9.38 -5.28
N PRO A 178 -8.91 -9.77 -4.49
CA PRO A 178 -9.14 -11.18 -4.17
C PRO A 178 -9.43 -12.04 -5.39
N LYS A 179 -10.18 -11.51 -6.36
CA LYS A 179 -10.49 -12.26 -7.59
C LYS A 179 -9.28 -12.41 -8.51
N VAL A 180 -8.42 -11.39 -8.53
CA VAL A 180 -7.22 -11.36 -9.37
C VAL A 180 -6.13 -12.30 -8.86
N ILE A 181 -6.03 -12.49 -7.54
CA ILE A 181 -5.04 -13.38 -6.90
C ILE A 181 -5.61 -14.74 -6.51
N GLU A 182 -6.84 -15.05 -6.95
CA GLU A 182 -7.62 -16.22 -6.54
C GLU A 182 -6.87 -17.54 -6.80
N SER A 183 -6.11 -17.65 -7.90
CA SER A 183 -5.34 -18.86 -8.21
C SER A 183 -4.32 -19.21 -7.12
N LEU A 184 -3.54 -18.22 -6.66
CA LEU A 184 -2.56 -18.41 -5.59
C LEU A 184 -3.24 -18.64 -4.24
N ALA A 185 -4.26 -17.84 -3.91
CA ALA A 185 -5.00 -17.98 -2.66
C ALA A 185 -5.64 -19.38 -2.54
N THR A 186 -6.26 -19.88 -3.61
CA THR A 186 -6.88 -21.21 -3.67
C THR A 186 -5.84 -22.32 -3.58
N ALA A 187 -4.67 -22.17 -4.22
CA ALA A 187 -3.58 -23.14 -4.12
C ALA A 187 -3.01 -23.25 -2.69
N LEU A 188 -3.13 -22.18 -1.90
CA LEU A 188 -2.81 -22.15 -0.48
C LEU A 188 -3.98 -22.59 0.42
N GLY A 189 -5.18 -22.82 -0.14
CA GLY A 189 -6.39 -23.22 0.57
C GLY A 189 -7.21 -22.07 1.16
N PHE A 190 -6.88 -20.81 0.87
CA PHE A 190 -7.63 -19.65 1.31
C PHE A 190 -8.79 -19.34 0.35
N THR A 191 -9.98 -19.06 0.91
CA THR A 191 -11.16 -18.65 0.12
C THR A 191 -11.58 -17.25 0.50
N PHE A 192 -11.33 -16.27 -0.37
CA PHE A 192 -11.70 -14.87 -0.13
C PHE A 192 -13.14 -14.55 -0.53
N THR A 193 -13.74 -13.57 0.15
CA THR A 193 -14.81 -12.77 -0.46
C THR A 193 -14.21 -11.80 -1.45
N ASN A 194 -14.84 -11.61 -2.61
CA ASN A 194 -14.53 -10.48 -3.49
C ASN A 194 -15.42 -9.28 -3.12
N GLY A 195 -15.35 -8.86 -1.86
CA GLY A 195 -16.21 -7.82 -1.29
C GLY A 195 -15.46 -6.91 -0.34
N HIS A 196 -16.21 -6.01 0.29
CA HIS A 196 -15.70 -5.04 1.25
C HIS A 196 -16.34 -5.24 2.62
N VAL A 197 -15.53 -5.14 3.67
CA VAL A 197 -15.96 -5.11 5.07
C VAL A 197 -15.59 -3.76 5.69
N LYS A 198 -16.28 -3.36 6.76
CA LYS A 198 -15.98 -2.10 7.46
C LYS A 198 -14.63 -2.17 8.20
N ALA A 199 -14.02 -1.01 8.41
CA ALA A 199 -12.88 -0.87 9.32
C ALA A 199 -13.18 -1.51 10.68
N THR A 200 -12.22 -2.27 11.21
CA THR A 200 -12.42 -3.09 12.41
C THR A 200 -11.23 -2.95 13.36
N LEU A 201 -11.52 -2.80 14.65
CA LEU A 201 -10.54 -2.93 15.72
C LEU A 201 -10.57 -4.36 16.25
N PHE A 202 -9.50 -5.10 16.03
CA PHE A 202 -9.28 -6.43 16.59
C PHE A 202 -8.60 -6.29 17.94
N SER A 203 -9.06 -7.01 18.96
CA SER A 203 -8.43 -6.95 20.28
C SER A 203 -8.50 -8.29 21.01
N LYS A 204 -7.54 -8.52 21.90
CA LYS A 204 -7.54 -9.70 22.78
C LYS A 204 -8.74 -9.66 23.74
N ALA A 205 -9.13 -8.47 24.19
CA ALA A 205 -10.27 -8.28 25.09
C ALA A 205 -11.60 -8.73 24.48
N THR A 206 -11.77 -8.56 23.17
CA THR A 206 -12.96 -9.00 22.43
C THR A 206 -12.84 -10.41 21.85
N GLY A 207 -11.69 -11.08 22.03
CA GLY A 207 -11.40 -12.39 21.44
C GLY A 207 -11.27 -12.38 19.92
N THR A 208 -11.20 -11.19 19.29
CA THR A 208 -11.09 -11.04 17.82
C THR A 208 -9.64 -10.98 17.36
N LEU A 209 -8.69 -10.65 18.25
CA LEU A 209 -7.25 -10.85 18.07
C LEU A 209 -6.80 -12.02 18.96
N ILE A 210 -6.20 -13.06 18.36
CA ILE A 210 -5.74 -14.23 19.13
C ILE A 210 -4.36 -13.99 19.77
N SER A 211 -4.08 -14.71 20.86
CA SER A 211 -2.71 -14.87 21.35
C SER A 211 -1.93 -15.80 20.44
N HIS A 212 -0.79 -15.32 19.93
CA HIS A 212 0.14 -16.06 19.08
C HIS A 212 1.53 -15.45 19.26
N GLU A 213 2.60 -16.15 18.88
CA GLU A 213 3.97 -15.64 19.00
C GLU A 213 4.14 -14.28 18.30
N VAL A 214 3.42 -14.04 17.19
CA VAL A 214 3.40 -12.74 16.48
C VAL A 214 2.63 -11.62 17.20
N THR A 215 1.87 -11.93 18.24
CA THR A 215 1.24 -10.92 19.11
C THR A 215 2.02 -10.70 20.41
N TYR A 216 3.23 -11.24 20.50
CA TYR A 216 4.22 -10.96 21.53
C TYR A 216 5.55 -10.51 20.91
N ALA A 217 6.37 -9.78 21.66
CA ALA A 217 7.73 -9.45 21.27
C ALA A 217 8.63 -10.65 21.58
N HIS A 218 9.36 -11.14 20.57
CA HIS A 218 10.46 -12.07 20.79
C HIS A 218 11.69 -11.28 21.24
N GLU A 219 11.98 -11.28 22.54
CA GLU A 219 13.32 -10.94 23.01
C GLU A 219 14.16 -12.21 22.95
N ASN A 220 15.22 -12.22 22.14
CA ASN A 220 16.34 -13.13 22.38
C ASN A 220 16.96 -12.73 23.72
N THR A 221 16.43 -13.25 24.82
CA THR A 221 16.98 -13.04 26.16
C THR A 221 18.38 -13.65 26.21
N LYS A 222 19.41 -12.80 26.07
CA LYS A 222 20.60 -13.00 26.90
C LYS A 222 20.16 -12.66 28.32
N GLN A 223 20.01 -13.71 29.09
CA GLN A 223 19.55 -13.70 30.47
C GLN A 223 20.57 -12.95 31.34
N ASP A 224 20.24 -11.72 31.72
CA ASP A 224 20.88 -11.05 32.84
C ASP A 224 19.94 -11.18 34.05
N ASP A 225 20.20 -12.20 34.86
CA ASP A 225 19.59 -12.41 36.16
C ASP A 225 19.99 -11.27 37.11
N ASN A 226 19.14 -10.27 37.29
CA ASN A 226 19.02 -9.56 38.57
C ASN A 226 17.84 -8.58 38.59
N SER A 227 16.75 -8.97 39.23
CA SER A 227 16.17 -8.22 40.36
C SER A 227 14.78 -8.75 40.68
N SER A 228 14.73 -9.57 41.73
CA SER A 228 13.55 -9.67 42.58
C SER A 228 13.61 -8.52 43.60
N ALA A 229 12.49 -7.81 43.80
CA ALA A 229 11.93 -7.41 45.10
C ALA A 229 11.00 -6.19 45.00
N ASN A 230 9.79 -6.37 45.57
CA ASN A 230 8.84 -5.38 46.08
C ASN A 230 8.17 -4.42 45.06
N ALA A 231 6.87 -4.11 45.15
CA ALA A 231 6.01 -4.00 46.32
C ALA A 231 4.52 -4.23 45.98
N ASN A 232 3.79 -4.72 46.98
CA ASN A 232 2.32 -4.72 47.10
C ASN A 232 1.75 -3.29 47.26
N ALA A 233 0.54 -3.06 46.74
CA ALA A 233 -0.70 -2.77 47.52
C ALA A 233 -1.71 -1.82 46.83
N ASN A 234 -2.99 -2.23 46.89
CA ASN A 234 -4.26 -1.45 46.96
C ASN A 234 -4.69 -0.58 45.75
N SER A 235 -5.98 -0.38 45.40
CA SER A 235 -7.30 -0.85 45.91
C SER A 235 -8.43 -0.33 44.99
N ASN A 236 -9.42 -1.18 44.71
CA ASN A 236 -10.89 -1.04 44.51
C ASN A 236 -11.61 0.26 44.04
N SER A 237 -12.74 -0.02 43.35
CA SER A 237 -14.03 0.73 43.17
C SER A 237 -14.08 1.73 41.99
N GLU A 238 -15.17 1.94 41.23
CA GLU A 238 -16.59 1.53 41.28
C GLU A 238 -17.28 1.85 39.92
N ALA A 239 -18.56 1.49 39.76
CA ALA A 239 -19.29 1.33 38.48
C ALA A 239 -20.13 2.55 37.97
N ASN A 240 -20.36 2.58 36.63
CA ASN A 240 -21.51 2.97 35.75
C ASN A 240 -22.66 3.91 36.27
N PRO A 241 -23.37 4.76 35.46
CA PRO A 241 -24.27 4.32 34.36
C PRO A 241 -24.54 5.25 33.13
N GLU A 242 -25.09 4.60 32.09
CA GLU A 242 -25.96 4.96 30.95
C GLU A 242 -26.41 6.42 30.64
N ALA A 243 -26.47 6.79 29.33
CA ALA A 243 -27.75 7.09 28.63
C ALA A 243 -27.61 7.54 27.13
N LYS A 244 -28.42 6.88 26.28
CA LYS A 244 -29.31 7.35 25.18
C LYS A 244 -28.76 7.97 23.86
N THR A 245 -29.26 7.37 22.77
CA THR A 245 -29.20 7.73 21.34
C THR A 245 -30.12 8.88 20.93
N PRO A 246 -29.83 9.51 19.77
CA PRO A 246 -30.87 9.65 18.76
C PRO A 246 -30.41 9.36 17.31
N ASN A 247 -31.37 8.88 16.52
CA ASN A 247 -31.28 8.57 15.09
C ASN A 247 -30.92 9.79 14.23
N HIS A 248 -30.07 9.63 13.20
CA HIS A 248 -30.16 10.38 11.94
C HIS A 248 -29.39 9.69 10.79
N VAL A 249 -30.15 9.33 9.75
CA VAL A 249 -29.87 9.14 8.29
C VAL A 249 -28.40 8.95 7.85
N GLU A 250 -28.04 7.74 7.41
CA GLU A 250 -26.72 7.38 6.81
C GLU A 250 -26.57 7.87 5.35
N LEU A 251 -25.51 8.62 5.10
CA LEU A 251 -24.86 8.82 3.79
C LEU A 251 -23.59 7.93 3.73
N PRO A 252 -23.09 7.54 2.54
CA PRO A 252 -22.04 6.52 2.41
C PRO A 252 -20.75 6.93 3.11
N VAL A 253 -20.23 6.03 3.97
CA VAL A 253 -19.05 6.21 4.81
C VAL A 253 -17.79 6.29 3.95
N PHE A 254 -17.35 7.51 3.63
CA PHE A 254 -15.94 7.81 3.39
C PHE A 254 -15.36 8.37 4.70
N MET A 255 -14.15 7.90 5.02
CA MET A 255 -13.30 8.29 6.16
C MET A 255 -13.61 9.67 6.76
N GLN A 256 -14.03 9.67 8.02
CA GLN A 256 -13.97 10.86 8.87
C GLN A 256 -13.75 10.41 10.32
N GLU A 257 -12.53 10.59 10.84
CA GLU A 257 -12.26 10.56 12.28
C GLU A 257 -11.38 11.77 12.64
N SER A 258 -11.79 12.50 13.68
CA SER A 258 -11.23 13.76 14.12
C SER A 258 -9.95 13.60 14.93
N GLN A 259 -9.01 14.53 14.69
CA GLN A 259 -7.68 14.60 15.29
C GLN A 259 -7.74 15.15 16.72
N ASN A 260 -7.42 14.33 17.72
CA ASN A 260 -6.91 14.78 19.03
C ASN A 260 -5.62 13.98 19.38
N GLY A 261 -4.62 14.07 18.49
CA GLY A 261 -3.42 13.21 18.47
C GLY A 261 -2.25 13.61 19.38
N ALA A 262 -2.36 14.64 20.22
CA ALA A 262 -1.20 15.16 20.96
C ALA A 262 -0.98 14.53 22.35
N PHE A 263 -2.02 13.98 22.99
CA PHE A 263 -1.93 13.47 24.38
C PHE A 263 -1.60 11.97 24.49
N THR A 264 -1.71 11.21 23.40
CA THR A 264 -1.45 9.76 23.37
C THR A 264 -0.01 9.39 23.02
N SER A 265 0.77 10.29 22.40
CA SER A 265 2.12 9.93 21.92
C SER A 265 3.16 9.77 23.04
N VAL A 266 3.01 10.49 24.15
CA VAL A 266 3.97 10.46 25.29
C VAL A 266 3.73 9.25 26.20
N LEU A 267 2.48 8.81 26.37
CA LEU A 267 2.20 7.57 27.11
C LEU A 267 2.52 6.32 26.27
N ASN A 268 2.31 6.36 24.94
CA ASN A 268 2.59 5.22 24.06
C ASN A 268 4.07 5.03 23.73
N SER A 269 4.91 6.07 23.81
CA SER A 269 6.37 5.89 23.73
C SER A 269 6.94 5.16 24.96
N GLN A 270 6.22 5.17 26.09
CA GLN A 270 6.59 4.44 27.32
C GLN A 270 5.89 3.07 27.45
N LEU A 271 4.75 2.86 26.77
CA LEU A 271 4.03 1.58 26.66
C LEU A 271 4.50 0.76 25.45
N HIS A 272 5.81 0.58 25.30
CA HIS A 272 6.38 -0.51 24.49
C HIS A 272 6.12 -1.85 25.19
N VAL A 273 4.84 -2.17 25.39
CA VAL A 273 4.40 -3.42 25.98
C VAL A 273 4.81 -4.52 25.00
N LYS A 274 5.47 -5.54 25.51
CA LYS A 274 5.98 -6.74 24.80
C LYS A 274 4.86 -7.56 24.11
N GLU A 275 3.69 -6.97 23.91
CA GLU A 275 2.46 -7.63 23.51
C GLU A 275 1.62 -6.68 22.65
N VAL A 276 1.18 -7.20 21.50
CA VAL A 276 0.16 -6.57 20.66
C VAL A 276 -1.19 -7.03 21.20
N ILE A 277 -1.93 -6.12 21.83
CA ILE A 277 -3.26 -6.38 22.41
C ILE A 277 -4.39 -5.92 21.49
N GLN A 278 -4.08 -5.04 20.52
CA GLN A 278 -5.02 -4.55 19.52
C GLN A 278 -4.35 -4.31 18.15
N VAL A 279 -5.13 -4.44 17.09
CA VAL A 279 -4.74 -4.14 15.70
C VAL A 279 -5.95 -3.54 14.96
N LYS A 280 -5.76 -2.47 14.19
CA LYS A 280 -6.84 -1.84 13.39
C LYS A 280 -6.68 -2.18 11.91
N THR A 281 -7.78 -2.58 11.27
CA THR A 281 -7.92 -2.61 9.81
C THR A 281 -8.82 -1.48 9.35
N PHE A 282 -8.70 -1.09 8.07
CA PHE A 282 -9.35 0.08 7.48
C PHE A 282 -10.44 -0.28 6.47
N GLY A 283 -10.76 -1.56 6.36
CA GLY A 283 -11.74 -2.09 5.44
C GLY A 283 -11.27 -3.42 4.87
N GLY A 284 -11.10 -3.48 3.55
CA GLY A 284 -10.57 -4.65 2.87
C GLY A 284 -11.61 -5.74 2.64
N ALA A 285 -11.13 -6.94 2.33
CA ALA A 285 -11.96 -8.15 2.18
C ALA A 285 -11.95 -8.99 3.47
N ALA A 286 -12.53 -10.20 3.39
CA ALA A 286 -12.38 -11.26 4.39
C ALA A 286 -12.14 -12.59 3.68
N PHE A 287 -11.63 -13.59 4.40
CA PHE A 287 -11.41 -14.93 3.86
C PHE A 287 -11.66 -16.03 4.90
N LEU A 288 -11.95 -17.23 4.39
CA LEU A 288 -11.87 -18.46 5.16
C LEU A 288 -10.44 -19.01 5.04
N PRO A 289 -9.69 -19.13 6.16
CA PRO A 289 -8.40 -19.79 6.14
C PRO A 289 -8.57 -21.32 6.00
N PRO A 290 -7.58 -22.04 5.44
CA PRO A 290 -7.61 -23.50 5.36
C PRO A 290 -7.47 -24.15 6.74
N GLU A 291 -7.75 -25.45 6.82
CA GLU A 291 -7.38 -26.26 7.98
C GLU A 291 -5.86 -26.18 8.23
N GLY A 292 -5.46 -26.06 9.50
CA GLY A 292 -4.06 -25.91 9.90
C GLY A 292 -3.52 -24.48 9.85
N ALA A 293 -4.26 -23.52 9.28
CA ALA A 293 -3.95 -22.10 9.44
C ALA A 293 -4.50 -21.54 10.75
N THR A 294 -3.78 -20.58 11.33
CA THR A 294 -4.17 -19.84 12.54
C THR A 294 -4.76 -18.49 12.14
N SER A 295 -6.06 -18.29 12.35
CA SER A 295 -6.70 -16.98 12.20
C SER A 295 -6.25 -16.04 13.33
N LEU A 296 -5.53 -14.99 12.98
CA LEU A 296 -5.10 -13.94 13.92
C LEU A 296 -6.21 -12.91 14.14
N LEU A 297 -6.88 -12.50 13.06
CA LEU A 297 -7.86 -11.39 13.04
C LEU A 297 -9.23 -11.94 12.64
N THR A 298 -10.01 -12.40 13.62
CA THR A 298 -11.31 -13.04 13.38
C THR A 298 -12.44 -12.03 13.53
N LEU A 299 -13.25 -11.89 12.48
CA LEU A 299 -14.36 -10.95 12.42
C LEU A 299 -15.49 -11.38 13.36
N GLY A 300 -15.94 -10.42 14.17
CA GLY A 300 -16.95 -10.67 15.19
C GLY A 300 -18.39 -10.78 14.66
N PRO A 301 -19.36 -10.92 15.57
CA PRO A 301 -20.76 -11.06 15.22
C PRO A 301 -21.32 -9.88 14.42
N ARG A 302 -22.27 -10.18 13.54
CA ARG A 302 -22.97 -9.19 12.67
C ARG A 302 -22.06 -8.52 11.63
N THR A 303 -20.88 -9.06 11.37
CA THR A 303 -20.03 -8.58 10.27
C THR A 303 -20.60 -9.02 8.92
N VAL A 304 -20.67 -8.08 7.98
CA VAL A 304 -21.22 -8.31 6.63
C VAL A 304 -20.19 -7.89 5.58
N SER A 305 -19.96 -8.78 4.60
CA SER A 305 -19.26 -8.44 3.37
C SER A 305 -20.26 -7.92 2.34
N ILE A 306 -19.96 -6.77 1.73
CA ILE A 306 -20.69 -6.22 0.59
C ILE A 306 -19.90 -6.58 -0.66
N GLU A 307 -20.48 -7.41 -1.53
CA GLU A 307 -19.80 -8.00 -2.70
C GLU A 307 -20.39 -7.42 -4.01
N PRO A 308 -19.94 -6.24 -4.47
CA PRO A 308 -20.36 -5.68 -5.75
C PRO A 308 -19.63 -6.36 -6.91
N GLU A 309 -20.29 -6.43 -8.07
CA GLU A 309 -19.65 -6.93 -9.30
C GLU A 309 -18.59 -5.94 -9.83
N VAL A 310 -18.88 -4.65 -9.72
CA VAL A 310 -17.95 -3.55 -10.01
C VAL A 310 -17.58 -2.86 -8.70
N PRO A 311 -16.28 -2.70 -8.37
CA PRO A 311 -15.84 -1.98 -7.18
C PRO A 311 -16.51 -0.60 -7.07
N PHE A 312 -16.93 -0.26 -5.84
CA PHE A 312 -17.59 1.00 -5.48
C PHE A 312 -19.01 1.22 -6.04
N GLU A 313 -19.54 0.35 -6.90
CA GLU A 313 -20.92 0.41 -7.38
C GLU A 313 -21.85 -0.40 -6.47
N ILE A 314 -22.22 0.18 -5.33
CA ILE A 314 -23.11 -0.46 -4.34
C ILE A 314 -24.56 -0.02 -4.55
N THR A 315 -25.45 -0.99 -4.73
CA THR A 315 -26.89 -0.79 -4.88
C THR A 315 -27.67 -1.58 -3.81
N SER A 316 -29.00 -1.47 -3.84
CA SER A 316 -29.89 -2.29 -3.02
C SER A 316 -29.81 -3.79 -3.36
N SER A 317 -29.46 -4.13 -4.61
CA SER A 317 -29.32 -5.52 -5.07
C SER A 317 -27.92 -6.10 -4.85
N THR A 318 -26.92 -5.29 -4.47
CA THR A 318 -25.57 -5.77 -4.17
C THR A 318 -25.61 -6.86 -3.11
N ARG A 319 -24.95 -7.99 -3.39
CA ARG A 319 -24.89 -9.13 -2.49
C ARG A 319 -24.29 -8.73 -1.15
N ARG A 320 -24.94 -9.17 -0.08
CA ARG A 320 -24.48 -9.01 1.30
C ARG A 320 -24.36 -10.39 1.93
N ARG A 321 -23.20 -10.72 2.47
CA ARG A 321 -22.92 -12.00 3.09
C ARG A 321 -22.57 -11.80 4.56
N ALA A 322 -23.26 -12.50 5.45
CA ALA A 322 -22.83 -12.60 6.85
C ALA A 322 -21.53 -13.41 6.91
N ILE A 323 -20.51 -12.86 7.56
CA ILE A 323 -19.15 -13.39 7.58
C ILE A 323 -18.54 -13.36 8.98
N GLU A 324 -19.38 -13.49 10.00
CA GLU A 324 -18.91 -13.77 11.36
C GLU A 324 -18.00 -15.00 11.35
N GLY A 325 -16.88 -14.92 12.08
CA GLY A 325 -15.86 -15.97 12.13
C GLY A 325 -14.90 -16.01 10.94
N TRP A 326 -15.10 -15.21 9.90
CA TRP A 326 -14.14 -15.08 8.81
C TRP A 326 -12.91 -14.28 9.26
N SER A 327 -11.79 -14.45 8.57
CA SER A 327 -10.53 -13.83 8.94
C SER A 327 -10.19 -12.62 8.07
N GLN A 328 -9.43 -11.68 8.62
CA GLN A 328 -8.69 -10.65 7.87
C GLN A 328 -7.17 -10.80 7.95
N GLY A 329 -6.69 -11.79 8.70
CA GLY A 329 -5.27 -12.01 8.95
C GLY A 329 -5.04 -13.39 9.50
N ALA A 330 -4.25 -14.21 8.81
CA ALA A 330 -3.98 -15.59 9.22
C ALA A 330 -2.57 -16.04 8.85
N LEU A 331 -2.06 -17.02 9.60
CA LEU A 331 -0.76 -17.63 9.41
C LEU A 331 -0.89 -19.10 9.04
N LEU A 332 -0.05 -19.60 8.15
CA LEU A 332 0.01 -20.99 7.73
C LEU A 332 1.48 -21.43 7.65
N LYS A 333 1.80 -22.58 8.23
CA LYS A 333 3.07 -23.27 7.94
C LYS A 333 2.84 -24.19 6.74
N LEU A 334 3.65 -24.05 5.70
CA LEU A 334 3.52 -24.84 4.47
C LEU A 334 4.87 -25.49 4.13
N GLY A 335 4.96 -26.81 4.32
CA GLY A 335 6.24 -27.51 4.23
C GLY A 335 7.22 -26.96 5.26
N LYS A 336 8.38 -26.48 4.79
CA LYS A 336 9.40 -25.84 5.62
C LYS A 336 9.21 -24.32 5.76
N GLY A 337 8.38 -23.72 4.91
CA GLY A 337 8.16 -22.28 4.87
C GLY A 337 6.93 -21.82 5.64
N ARG A 338 6.69 -20.51 5.55
CA ARG A 338 5.65 -19.81 6.31
C ARG A 338 4.86 -18.88 5.40
N VAL A 339 3.57 -18.74 5.64
CA VAL A 339 2.67 -17.89 4.86
C VAL A 339 1.88 -17.01 5.82
N ALA A 340 1.88 -15.71 5.59
CA ALA A 340 1.01 -14.76 6.24
C ALA A 340 0.08 -14.14 5.19
N VAL A 341 -1.23 -14.24 5.41
CA VAL A 341 -2.26 -13.72 4.50
C VAL A 341 -3.07 -12.67 5.23
N PHE A 342 -3.24 -11.51 4.61
CA PHE A 342 -4.06 -10.40 5.09
C PHE A 342 -4.97 -9.88 4.00
N SER A 343 -6.08 -9.28 4.41
CA SER A 343 -7.08 -8.74 3.48
C SER A 343 -7.25 -7.22 3.55
N GLU A 344 -6.27 -6.52 4.11
CA GLU A 344 -6.21 -5.06 4.19
C GLU A 344 -4.73 -4.60 4.21
N GLY A 345 -4.29 -3.81 3.23
CA GLY A 345 -2.91 -3.36 3.10
C GLY A 345 -2.62 -2.06 3.81
N MET A 346 -3.62 -1.19 4.02
CA MET A 346 -3.44 0.08 4.73
C MET A 346 -3.08 -0.14 6.20
N MET A 347 -3.44 -1.29 6.77
CA MET A 347 -3.04 -1.64 8.14
C MET A 347 -1.52 -1.71 8.34
N PHE A 348 -0.77 -1.90 7.26
CA PHE A 348 0.69 -1.98 7.22
C PHE A 348 1.34 -0.80 6.50
N SER A 349 0.59 0.29 6.28
CA SER A 349 1.11 1.50 5.63
C SER A 349 0.69 2.76 6.39
N SER A 350 1.10 3.93 5.89
CA SER A 350 0.61 5.24 6.27
C SER A 350 0.35 6.04 5.00
N GLN A 351 -0.89 6.44 4.76
CA GLN A 351 -1.29 7.15 3.55
C GLN A 351 -2.00 8.45 3.90
N ILE A 352 -1.85 9.45 3.03
CA ILE A 352 -2.54 10.74 3.12
C ILE A 352 -3.61 10.82 2.03
N ASP A 353 -4.82 11.23 2.40
CA ASP A 353 -5.80 11.71 1.42
C ASP A 353 -5.44 13.15 1.06
N THR A 354 -4.94 13.38 -0.14
CA THR A 354 -4.52 14.70 -0.64
C THR A 354 -5.66 15.72 -0.72
N ARG A 355 -6.92 15.30 -0.66
CA ARG A 355 -8.08 16.19 -0.67
C ARG A 355 -8.40 16.72 0.72
N THR A 356 -8.27 15.91 1.75
CA THR A 356 -8.64 16.28 3.14
C THR A 356 -7.42 16.58 4.01
N GLY A 357 -6.25 16.06 3.64
CA GLY A 357 -5.04 16.05 4.45
C GLY A 357 -5.04 14.97 5.54
N ASP A 358 -6.09 14.14 5.62
CA ASP A 358 -6.20 13.11 6.64
C ASP A 358 -5.20 11.98 6.40
N LYS A 359 -4.68 11.45 7.51
CA LYS A 359 -3.74 10.34 7.50
C LYS A 359 -4.39 9.06 7.98
N HIS A 360 -4.17 7.99 7.24
CA HIS A 360 -4.76 6.67 7.49
C HIS A 360 -3.69 5.59 7.54
N GLY A 361 -3.94 4.52 8.30
CA GLY A 361 -2.99 3.42 8.49
C GLY A 361 -2.34 3.45 9.88
N MET A 362 -1.04 3.17 9.97
CA MET A 362 -0.26 3.07 11.22
C MET A 362 -0.20 4.35 12.07
N ARG A 363 -0.78 5.45 11.60
CA ARG A 363 -0.90 6.72 12.34
C ARG A 363 -2.33 7.05 12.74
N SER A 364 -3.29 6.19 12.44
CA SER A 364 -4.68 6.36 12.88
C SER A 364 -4.87 5.96 14.34
N VAL A 365 -5.84 6.59 15.00
CA VAL A 365 -6.31 6.21 16.34
C VAL A 365 -6.75 4.74 16.33
N GLY A 366 -6.27 3.95 17.30
CA GLY A 366 -6.51 2.51 17.42
C GLY A 366 -5.51 1.63 16.65
N ALA A 367 -4.66 2.22 15.79
CA ALA A 367 -3.63 1.50 15.03
C ALA A 367 -2.23 1.61 15.66
N GLU A 368 -2.12 2.05 16.92
CA GLU A 368 -0.85 2.39 17.55
C GLU A 368 0.11 1.19 17.63
N GLN A 369 -0.43 -0.04 17.67
CA GLN A 369 0.34 -1.27 17.72
C GLN A 369 0.51 -1.97 16.36
N ASN A 370 -0.09 -1.46 15.28
CA ASN A 370 0.02 -2.07 13.94
C ASN A 370 1.47 -2.16 13.46
N GLU A 371 2.29 -1.16 13.76
CA GLU A 371 3.71 -1.16 13.39
C GLU A 371 4.45 -2.30 14.10
N ARG A 372 4.22 -2.51 15.41
CA ARG A 372 4.78 -3.64 16.17
C ARG A 372 4.26 -4.97 15.63
N PHE A 373 2.98 -5.06 15.29
CA PHE A 373 2.38 -6.26 14.72
C PHE A 373 3.07 -6.63 13.40
N LEU A 374 3.32 -5.66 12.51
CA LEU A 374 4.08 -5.86 11.28
C LEU A 374 5.47 -6.44 11.57
N PHE A 375 6.22 -5.87 12.51
CA PHE A 375 7.53 -6.40 12.88
C PHE A 375 7.49 -7.86 13.31
N ASN A 376 6.57 -8.18 14.22
CA ASN A 376 6.46 -9.53 14.74
C ASN A 376 6.11 -10.54 13.63
N ILE A 377 5.28 -10.15 12.65
CA ILE A 377 4.99 -10.97 11.47
C ILE A 377 6.24 -11.15 10.61
N ILE A 378 7.02 -10.10 10.35
CA ILE A 378 8.24 -10.20 9.54
C ILE A 378 9.28 -11.08 10.23
N HIS A 379 9.45 -10.96 11.54
CA HIS A 379 10.34 -11.83 12.32
C HIS A 379 9.89 -13.28 12.24
N TRP A 380 8.59 -13.51 12.37
CA TRP A 380 8.04 -14.84 12.19
C TRP A 380 8.20 -15.36 10.76
N LEU A 381 8.14 -14.53 9.73
CA LEU A 381 8.40 -14.98 8.36
C LEU A 381 9.89 -15.24 8.10
N ALA A 382 10.79 -14.51 8.77
CA ALA A 382 12.23 -14.63 8.59
C ALA A 382 12.83 -15.94 9.14
N GLY A 383 12.14 -16.60 10.08
CA GLY A 383 12.51 -17.94 10.54
C GLY A 383 12.93 -18.00 12.00
#